data_AF-A0A151ZG85-F1
#
_entry.id   AF-A0A151ZG85-F1
#
_cell.length_a   1.000
_cell.length_b   1.000
_cell.length_c   1.000
_cell.angle_alpha   90.00
_cell.angle_beta   90.00
_cell.angle_gamma   90.00
#
_symmetry.space_group_name_H-M   'P 1'
#
loop_
_entity.id
_entity.type
_entity.pdbx_description
1 polymer ?
#
loop_
_entity_poly.entity_id
_entity_poly.type
_entity_poly.pdbx_seq_one_letter_code
_entity_poly.pdbx_strand_id
1 'polypeptide(L)'
;MELDIEERQSIIELPVNVQELLLQSELRRQLKSQPVYLKYFWKILLIISVFYSLPSIQFVFFQYSDSDIKCYFNYKCVRPFLGLTAFNNVLSNIFYIVSGSSFLLITYLTRAKEDGIHGLHTDMSLYYSMGLTILLEGFFSALYHVCPSRLNFQFDTTFMLIGSGLLFFTLHQKRHATYTAGAFKAFTFFSLFIFFNFLSLTNINPYVFWALFMILFAYISIFGSAYLLAHRRLGLNPSVTVLWSYYKKILQPSTIEDKPRFIAILFSNVFSWACVIAFAILGIAYNMSKNFSNLILGVIILNFLVYLFYYIAMKIKYGEKVYAFIWVLFVVMVSSWGLGIYFFEIPVTNKFLSFDESKLLNRPCVVFDYFDTHDVWHFFSSIGLFSIMSIVYFIDFDLRKVPRSLIHVF
;
A
#
# COMPACT_ATOMS: atom_id res chain seq x y z
N MET A 1 -3.21 -3.24 72.66
CA MET A 1 -2.20 -2.16 72.58
C MET A 1 -0.89 -2.86 72.32
N GLU A 2 -0.28 -2.85 71.16
CA GLU A 2 -0.60 -2.36 69.82
C GLU A 2 0.39 -3.14 68.92
N LEU A 3 -0.07 -3.52 67.73
CA LEU A 3 0.80 -4.07 66.69
C LEU A 3 1.84 -3.03 66.27
N ASP A 4 3.03 -3.50 65.86
CA ASP A 4 3.50 -3.07 64.54
C ASP A 4 4.35 -4.17 63.87
N ILE A 5 3.82 -4.69 62.76
CA ILE A 5 4.48 -5.59 61.82
C ILE A 5 4.54 -4.80 60.52
N GLU A 6 5.59 -4.00 60.39
CA GLU A 6 5.86 -3.19 59.19
C GLU A 6 6.92 -3.84 58.30
N GLU A 7 6.74 -5.14 58.04
CA GLU A 7 7.43 -5.84 56.95
C GLU A 7 6.42 -6.22 55.86
N ARG A 8 5.79 -5.19 55.27
CA ARG A 8 4.95 -5.36 54.08
C ARG A 8 5.84 -5.43 52.84
N GLN A 9 6.56 -6.54 52.72
CA GLN A 9 6.98 -7.05 51.42
C GLN A 9 5.74 -7.13 50.53
N SER A 10 5.88 -6.63 49.31
CA SER A 10 4.90 -6.73 48.23
C SER A 10 4.44 -8.18 48.08
N ILE A 11 3.28 -8.50 48.65
CA ILE A 11 2.56 -9.74 48.40
C ILE A 11 2.19 -9.72 46.92
N ILE A 12 2.97 -10.45 46.13
CA ILE A 12 2.52 -10.98 44.87
C ILE A 12 1.38 -11.92 45.25
N GLU A 13 0.14 -11.45 45.15
CA GLU A 13 -1.03 -12.31 45.31
C GLU A 13 -0.91 -13.45 44.32
N LEU A 14 -0.70 -14.66 44.86
CA LEU A 14 -0.73 -15.89 44.08
C LEU A 14 -2.16 -16.06 43.54
N PRO A 15 -2.34 -16.25 42.23
CA PRO A 15 -3.66 -16.40 41.62
C PRO A 15 -4.43 -17.55 42.29
N VAL A 16 -5.62 -17.23 42.81
CA VAL A 16 -6.37 -18.06 43.77
C VAL A 16 -7.10 -19.22 43.09
N ASN A 17 -7.17 -19.23 41.75
CA ASN A 17 -7.84 -20.28 40.99
C ASN A 17 -7.03 -20.71 39.75
N VAL A 18 -6.97 -22.02 39.50
CA VAL A 18 -6.40 -22.64 38.29
C VAL A 18 -6.98 -22.00 37.02
N GLN A 19 -8.25 -21.61 37.03
CA GLN A 19 -8.92 -20.93 35.92
C GLN A 19 -8.26 -19.57 35.58
N GLU A 20 -7.84 -18.83 36.60
CA GLU A 20 -7.24 -17.51 36.48
C GLU A 20 -5.76 -17.60 36.06
N LEU A 21 -5.06 -18.64 36.52
CA LEU A 21 -3.75 -19.06 36.04
C LEU A 21 -3.80 -19.48 34.56
N LEU A 22 -4.80 -20.27 34.18
CA LEU A 22 -5.01 -20.69 32.79
C LEU A 22 -5.31 -19.48 31.91
N LEU A 23 -6.21 -18.58 32.34
CA LEU A 23 -6.52 -17.34 31.65
C LEU A 23 -5.29 -16.44 31.51
N GLN A 24 -4.51 -16.23 32.57
CA GLN A 24 -3.24 -15.50 32.48
C GLN A 24 -2.21 -16.19 31.58
N SER A 25 -2.15 -17.52 31.60
CA SER A 25 -1.25 -18.28 30.72
C SER A 25 -1.67 -18.17 29.25
N GLU A 26 -2.98 -18.14 29.00
CA GLU A 26 -3.59 -18.02 27.68
C GLU A 26 -3.41 -16.59 27.15
N LEU A 27 -3.62 -15.58 28.00
CA LEU A 27 -3.26 -14.19 27.74
C LEU A 27 -1.76 -14.05 27.43
N ARG A 28 -0.88 -14.63 28.26
CA ARG A 28 0.58 -14.63 28.03
C ARG A 28 0.98 -15.38 26.75
N ARG A 29 0.28 -16.47 26.39
CA ARG A 29 0.50 -17.20 25.13
C ARG A 29 0.04 -16.40 23.92
N GLN A 30 -1.10 -15.72 24.01
CA GLN A 30 -1.56 -14.77 22.99
C GLN A 30 -0.55 -13.63 22.81
N LEU A 31 -0.02 -13.09 23.92
CA LEU A 31 1.02 -12.05 23.92
C LEU A 31 2.37 -12.52 23.37
N LYS A 32 2.78 -13.78 23.60
CA LYS A 32 4.01 -14.39 23.06
C LYS A 32 3.95 -14.70 21.57
N SER A 33 2.76 -14.76 20.97
CA SER A 33 2.58 -15.16 19.57
C SER A 33 2.89 -14.05 18.54
N GLN A 34 3.77 -13.09 18.86
CA GLN A 34 4.25 -12.13 17.86
C GLN A 34 4.93 -12.91 16.71
N PRO A 35 4.41 -12.85 15.47
CA PRO A 35 5.04 -13.56 14.38
C PRO A 35 6.38 -12.91 14.05
N VAL A 36 7.47 -13.64 14.32
CA VAL A 36 8.88 -13.32 14.01
C VAL A 36 9.07 -12.86 12.55
N TYR A 37 8.14 -13.21 11.67
CA TYR A 37 8.16 -12.95 10.23
C TYR A 37 7.90 -11.49 9.82
N LEU A 38 7.36 -10.64 10.69
CA LEU A 38 7.11 -9.23 10.38
C LEU A 38 8.41 -8.41 10.31
N LYS A 39 9.38 -8.77 11.14
CA LYS A 39 10.70 -8.10 11.24
C LYS A 39 11.51 -8.09 9.95
N TYR A 40 11.14 -8.93 8.98
CA TYR A 40 11.84 -9.06 7.71
C TYR A 40 11.23 -8.19 6.59
N PHE A 41 10.07 -7.56 6.76
CA PHE A 41 9.42 -6.80 5.69
C PHE A 41 10.31 -5.71 5.11
N TRP A 42 10.82 -4.81 5.95
CA TRP A 42 11.67 -3.70 5.50
C TRP A 42 13.04 -4.19 5.00
N LYS A 43 13.58 -5.26 5.59
CA LYS A 43 14.85 -5.87 5.15
C LYS A 43 14.73 -6.49 3.76
N ILE A 44 13.66 -7.22 3.50
CA ILE A 44 13.39 -7.81 2.18
C ILE A 44 13.11 -6.70 1.17
N LEU A 45 12.36 -5.66 1.54
CA LEU A 45 12.14 -4.50 0.66
C LEU A 45 13.46 -3.84 0.27
N LEU A 46 14.40 -3.66 1.20
CA LEU A 46 15.73 -3.14 0.89
C LEU A 46 16.48 -4.04 -0.10
N ILE A 47 16.47 -5.36 0.12
CA ILE A 47 17.11 -6.31 -0.82
C ILE A 47 16.48 -6.18 -2.21
N ILE A 48 15.14 -6.22 -2.30
CA ILE A 48 14.41 -6.03 -3.56
C ILE A 48 14.82 -4.71 -4.22
N SER A 49 14.88 -3.63 -3.45
CA SER A 49 15.22 -2.30 -3.97
C SER A 49 16.62 -2.24 -4.56
N VAL A 50 17.63 -2.87 -3.92
CA VAL A 50 19.01 -2.88 -4.42
C VAL A 50 19.12 -3.67 -5.72
N PHE A 51 18.55 -4.89 -5.75
CA PHE A 51 18.58 -5.74 -6.95
C PHE A 51 17.72 -5.19 -8.10
N TYR A 52 16.72 -4.37 -7.79
CA TYR A 52 15.93 -3.67 -8.80
C TYR A 52 16.64 -2.39 -9.30
N SER A 53 17.31 -1.64 -8.42
CA SER A 53 17.98 -0.37 -8.76
C SER A 53 19.10 -0.54 -9.76
N LEU A 54 19.99 -1.51 -9.54
CA LEU A 54 21.18 -1.72 -10.39
C LEU A 54 20.84 -1.88 -11.88
N PRO A 55 20.01 -2.85 -12.29
CA PRO A 55 19.66 -3.00 -13.71
C PRO A 55 18.81 -1.84 -14.24
N SER A 56 17.92 -1.25 -13.43
CA SER A 56 17.12 -0.09 -13.86
C SER A 56 17.99 1.12 -14.20
N ILE A 57 18.96 1.45 -13.34
CA ILE A 57 19.89 2.55 -13.58
C ILE A 57 20.70 2.27 -14.85
N GLN A 58 21.30 1.08 -14.94
CA GLN A 58 22.09 0.68 -16.12
C GLN A 58 21.27 0.80 -17.41
N PHE A 59 20.03 0.29 -17.40
CA PHE A 59 19.16 0.29 -18.56
C PHE A 59 18.76 1.70 -18.98
N VAL A 60 18.34 2.55 -18.04
CA VAL A 60 17.93 3.93 -18.35
C VAL A 60 19.10 4.77 -18.88
N PHE A 61 20.28 4.66 -18.27
CA PHE A 61 21.45 5.40 -18.75
C PHE A 61 22.01 4.87 -20.08
N PHE A 62 21.88 3.56 -20.33
CA PHE A 62 22.14 3.00 -21.66
C PHE A 62 21.22 3.64 -22.71
N GLN A 63 19.91 3.68 -22.44
CA GLN A 63 18.93 4.30 -23.35
C GLN A 63 19.14 5.80 -23.53
N TYR A 64 19.52 6.51 -22.47
CA TYR A 64 19.76 7.94 -22.53
C TYR A 64 21.01 8.30 -23.36
N SER A 65 22.03 7.43 -23.35
CA SER A 65 23.29 7.66 -24.07
C SER A 65 23.23 7.26 -25.53
N ASP A 66 22.25 6.43 -25.91
CA ASP A 66 22.07 5.94 -27.27
C ASP A 66 21.25 6.92 -28.11
N SER A 67 21.85 7.44 -29.19
CA SER A 67 21.21 8.41 -30.10
C SER A 67 20.03 7.85 -30.88
N ASP A 68 19.95 6.52 -31.05
CA ASP A 68 18.89 5.88 -31.81
C ASP A 68 17.61 5.69 -30.97
N ILE A 69 17.71 5.86 -29.64
CA ILE A 69 16.61 5.68 -28.71
C ILE A 69 15.95 7.03 -28.38
N LYS A 70 14.64 7.12 -28.62
CA LYS A 70 13.86 8.34 -28.40
C LYS A 70 13.24 8.36 -27.00
N CYS A 71 13.66 9.33 -26.17
CA CYS A 71 13.06 9.61 -24.87
C CYS A 71 11.93 10.66 -24.99
N TYR A 72 10.78 10.41 -24.37
CA TYR A 72 9.55 11.21 -24.50
C TYR A 72 9.53 12.40 -23.53
N PHE A 73 10.16 13.51 -23.90
CA PHE A 73 10.18 14.74 -23.10
C PHE A 73 9.10 15.76 -23.49
N ASN A 74 8.79 16.66 -22.55
CA ASN A 74 8.05 17.88 -22.83
C ASN A 74 9.03 18.99 -23.27
N TYR A 75 9.39 19.02 -24.55
CA TYR A 75 10.42 19.93 -25.09
C TYR A 75 10.12 21.42 -24.90
N LYS A 76 8.86 21.80 -24.65
CA LYS A 76 8.49 23.20 -24.35
C LYS A 76 8.75 23.62 -22.90
N CYS A 77 9.07 22.67 -22.01
CA CYS A 77 9.36 22.93 -20.60
C CYS A 77 10.67 22.27 -20.13
N VAL A 78 11.47 21.65 -20.99
CA VAL A 78 12.75 21.06 -20.54
C VAL A 78 13.69 22.13 -19.98
N ARG A 79 14.27 21.85 -18.81
CA ARG A 79 15.29 22.67 -18.16
C ARG A 79 16.53 21.80 -17.93
N PRO A 80 17.55 21.89 -18.81
CA PRO A 80 18.71 21.02 -18.72
C PRO A 80 19.64 21.43 -17.57
N PHE A 81 20.13 20.45 -16.81
CA PHE A 81 21.11 20.65 -15.73
C PHE A 81 21.81 19.32 -15.42
N LEU A 82 23.07 19.36 -14.94
CA LEU A 82 23.88 18.17 -14.63
C LEU A 82 23.95 17.10 -15.75
N GLY A 83 23.92 17.53 -17.02
CA GLY A 83 23.96 16.62 -18.17
C GLY A 83 22.65 15.89 -18.46
N LEU A 84 21.55 16.23 -17.76
CA LEU A 84 20.21 15.69 -18.00
C LEU A 84 19.34 16.70 -18.77
N THR A 85 18.68 16.24 -19.83
CA THR A 85 17.81 17.08 -20.69
C THR A 85 16.63 17.70 -19.93
N ALA A 86 15.92 16.88 -19.14
CA ALA A 86 14.72 17.28 -18.41
C ALA A 86 14.95 17.22 -16.89
N PHE A 87 15.96 17.93 -16.41
CA PHE A 87 16.35 17.90 -14.99
C PHE A 87 15.22 18.38 -14.07
N ASN A 88 14.38 19.31 -14.52
CA ASN A 88 13.19 19.74 -13.79
C ASN A 88 12.23 18.58 -13.45
N ASN A 89 12.00 17.67 -14.40
CA ASN A 89 11.15 16.50 -14.17
C ASN A 89 11.78 15.47 -13.22
N VAL A 90 13.11 15.38 -13.23
CA VAL A 90 13.84 14.56 -12.26
C VAL A 90 13.76 15.20 -10.86
N LEU A 91 13.94 16.52 -10.77
CA LEU A 91 13.94 17.27 -9.52
C LEU A 91 12.56 17.29 -8.85
N SER A 92 11.47 17.34 -9.62
CA SER A 92 10.11 17.39 -9.07
C SER A 92 9.76 16.20 -8.15
N ASN A 93 10.48 15.08 -8.29
CA ASN A 93 10.35 13.90 -7.45
C ASN A 93 10.99 14.02 -6.05
N ILE A 94 11.75 15.08 -5.78
CA ILE A 94 12.36 15.32 -4.45
C ILE A 94 11.31 15.41 -3.34
N PHE A 95 10.08 15.83 -3.66
CA PHE A 95 9.00 15.90 -2.69
C PHE A 95 8.61 14.53 -2.15
N TYR A 96 8.72 13.45 -2.93
CA TYR A 96 8.53 12.10 -2.41
C TYR A 96 9.66 11.72 -1.42
N ILE A 97 10.91 12.09 -1.74
CA ILE A 97 12.05 11.86 -0.84
C ILE A 97 11.82 12.58 0.50
N VAL A 98 11.40 13.84 0.47
CA VAL A 98 11.06 14.61 1.67
C VAL A 98 9.92 13.97 2.46
N SER A 99 8.84 13.55 1.78
CA SER A 99 7.69 12.90 2.43
C SER A 99 8.05 11.57 3.09
N GLY A 100 8.78 10.70 2.38
CA GLY A 100 9.24 9.42 2.90
C GLY A 100 10.18 9.58 4.10
N SER A 101 11.16 10.48 4.00
CA SER A 101 12.08 10.79 5.11
C SER A 101 11.35 11.38 6.31
N SER A 102 10.41 12.29 6.08
CA SER A 102 9.60 12.90 7.15
C SER A 102 8.75 11.85 7.87
N PHE A 103 8.12 10.94 7.13
CA PHE A 103 7.35 9.85 7.72
C PHE A 103 8.23 8.89 8.53
N LEU A 104 9.41 8.51 8.03
CA LEU A 104 10.37 7.68 8.77
C LEU A 104 10.85 8.37 10.05
N LEU A 105 11.13 9.67 9.99
CA LEU A 105 11.51 10.45 11.17
C LEU A 105 10.38 10.49 12.20
N ILE A 106 9.15 10.79 11.77
CA ILE A 106 7.97 10.82 12.65
C ILE A 106 7.75 9.46 13.31
N THR A 107 7.78 8.38 12.53
CA THR A 107 7.57 7.02 13.07
C THR A 107 8.68 6.61 14.03
N TYR A 108 9.93 7.01 13.79
CA TYR A 108 11.05 6.78 14.70
C TYR A 108 10.89 7.56 16.02
N LEU A 109 10.52 8.85 15.95
CA LEU A 109 10.38 9.73 17.12
C LEU A 109 9.16 9.39 17.98
N THR A 110 8.07 8.95 17.35
CA THR A 110 6.78 8.74 18.03
C THR A 110 6.47 7.29 18.33
N ARG A 111 7.42 6.36 18.09
CA ARG A 111 7.26 4.94 18.40
C ARG A 111 6.98 4.71 19.88
N ALA A 112 5.95 3.91 20.17
CA ALA A 112 5.70 3.43 21.52
C ALA A 112 6.71 2.34 21.90
N LYS A 113 7.12 2.31 23.18
CA LYS A 113 7.88 1.18 23.72
C LYS A 113 6.91 0.03 24.00
N GLU A 114 7.26 -1.18 23.57
CA GLU A 114 6.47 -2.38 23.87
C GLU A 114 6.58 -2.70 25.36
N ASP A 115 5.45 -2.74 26.06
CA ASP A 115 5.34 -3.23 27.44
C ASP A 115 4.66 -4.62 27.51
N GLY A 116 4.14 -5.11 26.38
CA GLY A 116 3.42 -6.38 26.28
C GLY A 116 2.01 -6.36 26.88
N ILE A 117 1.51 -5.22 27.37
CA ILE A 117 0.26 -5.13 28.12
C ILE A 117 -0.71 -4.16 27.45
N HIS A 118 -0.22 -3.00 27.01
CA HIS A 118 -1.06 -1.93 26.48
C HIS A 118 -0.93 -1.77 24.96
N GLY A 119 -1.99 -1.23 24.37
CA GLY A 119 -2.05 -0.88 22.96
C GLY A 119 -2.01 -2.07 22.01
N LEU A 120 -2.01 -1.73 20.72
CA LEU A 120 -1.76 -2.69 19.65
C LEU A 120 -0.29 -3.11 19.66
N HIS A 121 0.04 -4.13 18.87
CA HIS A 121 1.44 -4.57 18.69
C HIS A 121 2.32 -3.40 18.20
N THR A 122 3.52 -3.24 18.75
CA THR A 122 4.38 -2.10 18.43
C THR A 122 5.43 -2.38 17.34
N ASP A 123 5.29 -3.47 16.57
CA ASP A 123 6.22 -3.77 15.47
C ASP A 123 6.11 -2.71 14.38
N MET A 124 7.22 -2.02 14.13
CA MET A 124 7.28 -0.90 13.18
C MET A 124 7.68 -1.31 11.76
N SER A 125 7.89 -2.60 11.49
CA SER A 125 8.50 -3.06 10.23
C SER A 125 7.68 -2.65 9.01
N LEU A 126 6.35 -2.74 9.08
CA LEU A 126 5.48 -2.31 7.98
C LEU A 126 5.46 -0.79 7.80
N TYR A 127 5.48 -0.02 8.89
CA TYR A 127 5.56 1.44 8.80
C TYR A 127 6.91 1.90 8.23
N TYR A 128 8.01 1.23 8.58
CA TYR A 128 9.30 1.48 7.92
C TYR A 128 9.27 1.10 6.44
N SER A 129 8.62 -0.01 6.07
CA SER A 129 8.42 -0.37 4.67
C SER A 129 7.58 0.65 3.90
N MET A 130 6.56 1.23 4.55
CA MET A 130 5.76 2.31 3.98
C MET A 130 6.63 3.54 3.67
N GLY A 131 7.36 4.06 4.66
CA GLY A 131 8.25 5.21 4.45
C GLY A 131 9.33 4.94 3.39
N LEU A 132 9.94 3.75 3.42
CA LEU A 132 10.93 3.34 2.42
C LEU A 132 10.31 3.24 1.02
N THR A 133 9.08 2.76 0.89
CA THR A 133 8.41 2.68 -0.42
C THR A 133 8.21 4.05 -1.05
N ILE A 134 7.86 5.10 -0.29
CA ILE A 134 7.76 6.46 -0.84
C ILE A 134 9.14 6.98 -1.30
N LEU A 135 10.21 6.70 -0.53
CA LEU A 135 11.57 7.07 -0.95
C LEU A 135 11.94 6.40 -2.28
N LEU A 136 11.61 5.11 -2.41
CA LEU A 136 11.87 4.33 -3.61
C LEU A 136 10.99 4.79 -4.78
N GLU A 137 9.72 5.10 -4.54
CA GLU A 137 8.83 5.71 -5.53
C GLU A 137 9.44 7.01 -6.08
N GLY A 138 9.89 7.92 -5.21
CA GLY A 138 10.57 9.14 -5.63
C GLY A 138 11.85 8.87 -6.43
N PHE A 139 12.67 7.92 -6.00
CA PHE A 139 13.90 7.56 -6.70
C PHE A 139 13.65 6.96 -8.09
N PHE A 140 12.75 5.99 -8.19
CA PHE A 140 12.48 5.30 -9.46
C PHE A 140 11.62 6.14 -10.41
N SER A 141 10.78 7.02 -9.89
CA SER A 141 10.08 8.02 -10.70
C SER A 141 11.05 9.05 -11.28
N ALA A 142 11.98 9.56 -10.46
CA ALA A 142 13.08 10.41 -10.95
C ALA A 142 13.92 9.70 -12.02
N LEU A 143 14.23 8.42 -11.83
CA LEU A 143 14.96 7.60 -12.80
C LEU A 143 14.19 7.44 -14.11
N TYR A 144 12.87 7.23 -14.07
CA TYR A 144 12.04 7.20 -15.27
C TYR A 144 12.14 8.51 -16.07
N HIS A 145 12.17 9.67 -15.38
CA HIS A 145 12.26 10.98 -16.02
C HIS A 145 13.63 11.30 -16.65
N VAL A 146 14.67 10.51 -16.39
CA VAL A 146 15.94 10.61 -17.13
C VAL A 146 15.75 10.25 -18.60
N CYS A 147 14.99 9.19 -18.90
CA CYS A 147 14.58 8.84 -20.27
C CYS A 147 13.18 8.22 -20.26
N PRO A 148 12.11 9.04 -20.39
CA PRO A 148 10.74 8.55 -20.38
C PRO A 148 10.48 7.63 -21.58
N SER A 149 10.11 6.37 -21.33
CA SER A 149 9.80 5.39 -22.36
C SER A 149 8.73 4.40 -21.91
N ARG A 150 8.13 3.67 -22.87
CA ARG A 150 7.13 2.62 -22.55
C ARG A 150 7.66 1.57 -21.59
N LEU A 151 8.91 1.15 -21.75
CA LEU A 151 9.52 0.10 -20.92
C LEU A 151 9.91 0.64 -19.54
N ASN A 152 10.42 1.87 -19.47
CA ASN A 152 10.83 2.49 -18.21
C ASN A 152 9.66 2.82 -17.30
N PHE A 153 8.44 2.90 -17.84
CA PHE A 153 7.23 3.17 -17.06
C PHE A 153 7.02 2.16 -15.93
N GLN A 154 7.48 0.91 -16.07
CA GLN A 154 7.40 -0.07 -14.99
C GLN A 154 8.22 0.35 -13.76
N PHE A 155 9.34 1.05 -13.93
CA PHE A 155 10.18 1.49 -12.81
C PHE A 155 9.39 2.46 -11.91
N ASP A 156 8.68 3.40 -12.53
CA ASP A 156 7.82 4.39 -11.87
C ASP A 156 6.66 3.72 -11.11
N THR A 157 5.99 2.73 -11.70
CA THR A 157 4.80 2.11 -11.08
C THR A 157 5.08 1.03 -10.04
N THR A 158 6.26 0.39 -10.07
CA THR A 158 6.53 -0.80 -9.24
C THR A 158 6.39 -0.51 -7.74
N PHE A 159 6.94 0.60 -7.26
CA PHE A 159 6.85 0.97 -5.85
C PHE A 159 5.50 1.55 -5.46
N MET A 160 4.76 2.16 -6.40
CA MET A 160 3.35 2.53 -6.17
C MET A 160 2.50 1.28 -5.88
N LEU A 161 2.70 0.18 -6.62
CA LEU A 161 1.98 -1.07 -6.42
C LEU A 161 2.36 -1.75 -5.09
N ILE A 162 3.65 -1.81 -4.77
CA ILE A 162 4.11 -2.36 -3.49
C ILE A 162 3.58 -1.52 -2.33
N GLY A 163 3.63 -0.18 -2.44
CA GLY A 163 3.22 0.76 -1.40
C GLY A 163 1.72 0.72 -1.11
N SER A 164 0.90 0.75 -2.16
CA SER A 164 -0.56 0.60 -2.05
C SER A 164 -0.97 -0.75 -1.44
N GLY A 165 -0.28 -1.83 -1.80
CA GLY A 165 -0.45 -3.13 -1.15
C GLY A 165 -0.09 -3.07 0.34
N LEU A 166 1.09 -2.55 0.67
CA LEU A 166 1.56 -2.42 2.06
C LEU A 166 0.63 -1.57 2.94
N LEU A 167 -0.05 -0.57 2.39
CA LEU A 167 -1.09 0.19 3.10
C LEU A 167 -2.21 -0.72 3.61
N PHE A 168 -2.74 -1.59 2.75
CA PHE A 168 -3.75 -2.59 3.14
C PHE A 168 -3.21 -3.57 4.18
N PHE A 169 -2.02 -4.13 3.95
CA PHE A 169 -1.40 -5.07 4.90
C PHE A 169 -1.20 -4.43 6.28
N THR A 170 -0.75 -3.19 6.33
CA THR A 170 -0.52 -2.45 7.58
C THR A 170 -1.82 -2.21 8.32
N LEU A 171 -2.86 -1.78 7.61
CA LEU A 171 -4.15 -1.52 8.21
C LEU A 171 -4.82 -2.80 8.73
N HIS A 172 -4.78 -3.88 7.95
CA HIS A 172 -5.33 -5.18 8.34
C HIS A 172 -4.59 -5.77 9.55
N GLN A 173 -3.25 -5.69 9.55
CA GLN A 173 -2.44 -6.23 10.63
C GLN A 173 -2.78 -5.63 11.99
N LYS A 174 -3.17 -4.35 12.07
CA LYS A 174 -3.51 -3.66 13.33
C LYS A 174 -4.41 -4.48 14.24
N ARG A 175 -5.46 -5.12 13.68
CA ARG A 175 -6.38 -5.98 14.43
C ARG A 175 -6.12 -7.47 14.24
N HIS A 176 -5.32 -7.85 13.24
CA HIS A 176 -5.09 -9.24 12.82
C HIS A 176 -3.60 -9.60 12.73
N ALA A 177 -2.85 -9.33 13.81
CA ALA A 177 -1.39 -9.47 13.83
C ALA A 177 -0.90 -10.90 13.48
N THR A 178 -1.67 -11.94 13.84
CA THR A 178 -1.31 -13.35 13.62
C THR A 178 -1.75 -13.89 12.26
N TYR A 179 -2.70 -13.24 11.58
CA TYR A 179 -3.30 -13.71 10.33
C TYR A 179 -2.70 -13.07 9.07
N THR A 180 -1.84 -12.08 9.26
CA THR A 180 -1.18 -11.41 8.13
C THR A 180 -0.19 -12.35 7.43
N ALA A 181 -0.10 -12.26 6.09
CA ALA A 181 0.87 -13.03 5.32
C ALA A 181 2.30 -12.68 5.73
N GLY A 182 3.20 -13.66 5.78
CA GLY A 182 4.62 -13.39 6.03
C GLY A 182 5.24 -12.60 4.87
N ALA A 183 6.34 -11.88 5.15
CA ALA A 183 7.00 -10.98 4.19
C ALA A 183 7.26 -11.62 2.82
N PHE A 184 7.83 -12.83 2.78
CA PHE A 184 8.07 -13.55 1.52
C PHE A 184 6.80 -13.75 0.70
N LYS A 185 5.71 -14.23 1.32
CA LYS A 185 4.44 -14.45 0.62
C LYS A 185 3.84 -13.14 0.10
N ALA A 186 3.95 -12.06 0.87
CA ALA A 186 3.46 -10.74 0.47
C ALA A 186 4.25 -10.18 -0.73
N PHE A 187 5.58 -10.25 -0.70
CA PHE A 187 6.40 -9.79 -1.84
C PHE A 187 6.27 -10.69 -3.06
N THR A 188 6.09 -12.00 -2.89
CA THR A 188 5.72 -12.89 -4.01
C THR A 188 4.38 -12.47 -4.61
N PHE A 189 3.37 -12.17 -3.79
CA PHE A 189 2.09 -11.65 -4.26
C PHE A 189 2.24 -10.34 -5.05
N PHE A 190 3.04 -9.38 -4.58
CA PHE A 190 3.32 -8.15 -5.34
C PHE A 190 4.06 -8.43 -6.65
N SER A 191 5.03 -9.35 -6.64
CA SER A 191 5.79 -9.73 -7.85
C SER A 191 4.91 -10.29 -8.96
N LEU A 192 3.82 -10.98 -8.63
CA LEU A 192 2.86 -11.47 -9.63
C LEU A 192 2.19 -10.30 -10.38
N PHE A 193 1.74 -9.26 -9.69
CA PHE A 193 1.15 -8.09 -10.35
C PHE A 193 2.17 -7.29 -11.14
N ILE A 194 3.41 -7.18 -10.64
CA ILE A 194 4.51 -6.53 -11.37
C ILE A 194 4.82 -7.31 -12.66
N PHE A 195 4.78 -8.65 -12.62
CA PHE A 195 4.97 -9.49 -13.80
C PHE A 195 3.83 -9.31 -14.83
N PHE A 196 2.57 -9.24 -14.39
CA PHE A 196 1.47 -8.92 -15.30
C PHE A 196 1.57 -7.49 -15.86
N ASN A 197 2.08 -6.55 -15.06
CA ASN A 197 2.37 -5.20 -15.53
C ASN A 197 3.41 -5.23 -16.66
N PHE A 198 4.52 -5.95 -16.47
CA PHE A 198 5.51 -6.19 -17.52
C PHE A 198 4.87 -6.79 -18.79
N LEU A 199 4.08 -7.88 -18.65
CA LEU A 199 3.42 -8.52 -19.79
C LEU A 199 2.53 -7.52 -20.57
N SER A 200 1.80 -6.66 -19.86
CA SER A 200 0.95 -5.63 -20.47
C SER A 200 1.73 -4.60 -21.31
N LEU A 201 3.01 -4.38 -20.99
CA LEU A 201 3.91 -3.48 -21.70
C LEU A 201 4.62 -4.16 -22.88
N THR A 202 4.46 -5.48 -23.05
CA THR A 202 4.97 -6.23 -24.21
C THR A 202 3.98 -6.24 -25.38
N ASN A 203 4.29 -6.99 -26.45
CA ASN A 203 3.42 -7.17 -27.62
C ASN A 203 2.60 -8.46 -27.54
N ILE A 204 2.27 -8.92 -26.32
CA ILE A 204 1.40 -10.08 -26.11
C ILE A 204 0.00 -9.84 -26.71
N ASN A 205 -0.62 -10.92 -27.23
CA ASN A 205 -1.99 -10.86 -27.74
C ASN A 205 -2.97 -10.42 -26.61
N PRO A 206 -3.80 -9.38 -26.81
CA PRO A 206 -4.69 -8.86 -25.78
C PRO A 206 -5.66 -9.90 -25.21
N TYR A 207 -6.21 -10.79 -26.03
CA TYR A 207 -7.12 -11.85 -25.58
C TYR A 207 -6.43 -12.81 -24.62
N VAL A 208 -5.20 -13.24 -24.96
CA VAL A 208 -4.39 -14.13 -24.11
C VAL A 208 -4.04 -13.44 -22.79
N PHE A 209 -3.60 -12.18 -22.85
CA PHE A 209 -3.27 -11.40 -21.66
C PHE A 209 -4.45 -11.29 -20.69
N TRP A 210 -5.61 -10.86 -21.19
CA TRP A 210 -6.80 -10.67 -20.35
C TRP A 210 -7.37 -11.99 -19.85
N ALA A 211 -7.33 -13.08 -20.63
CA ALA A 211 -7.74 -14.39 -20.16
C ALA A 211 -6.88 -14.88 -18.98
N LEU A 212 -5.56 -14.78 -19.10
CA LEU A 212 -4.63 -15.14 -18.02
C LEU A 212 -4.85 -14.28 -16.78
N PHE A 213 -5.02 -12.97 -16.95
CA PHE A 213 -5.24 -12.07 -15.83
C PHE A 213 -6.57 -12.31 -15.14
N MET A 214 -7.66 -12.57 -15.88
CA MET A 214 -8.98 -12.87 -15.32
C MET A 214 -8.97 -14.14 -14.47
N ILE A 215 -8.26 -15.19 -14.91
CA ILE A 215 -8.10 -16.44 -14.12
C ILE A 215 -7.35 -16.15 -12.82
N LEU A 216 -6.24 -15.42 -12.90
CA LEU A 216 -5.46 -15.04 -11.73
C LEU A 216 -6.27 -14.16 -10.76
N PHE A 217 -6.97 -13.15 -11.30
CA PHE A 217 -7.79 -12.24 -10.54
C PHE A 217 -8.94 -12.97 -9.85
N ALA A 218 -9.58 -13.93 -10.53
CA ALA A 218 -10.59 -14.80 -9.95
C ALA A 218 -10.07 -15.59 -8.76
N TYR A 219 -8.90 -16.22 -8.93
CA TYR A 219 -8.22 -16.94 -7.88
C TYR A 219 -7.97 -16.02 -6.68
N ILE A 220 -7.30 -14.90 -6.87
CA ILE A 220 -6.94 -13.96 -5.78
C ILE A 220 -8.19 -13.40 -5.08
N SER A 221 -9.22 -13.00 -5.84
CA SER A 221 -10.47 -12.44 -5.29
C SER A 221 -11.21 -13.46 -4.43
N ILE A 222 -11.41 -14.69 -4.91
CA ILE A 222 -12.15 -15.73 -4.18
C ILE A 222 -11.38 -16.16 -2.93
N PHE A 223 -10.09 -16.51 -3.09
CA PHE A 223 -9.29 -17.01 -1.98
C PHE A 223 -8.99 -15.91 -0.97
N GLY A 224 -8.62 -14.71 -1.43
CA GLY A 224 -8.39 -13.55 -0.57
C GLY A 224 -9.60 -13.22 0.29
N SER A 225 -10.79 -13.18 -0.31
CA SER A 225 -12.04 -12.95 0.42
C SER A 225 -12.33 -14.06 1.43
N ALA A 226 -12.17 -15.33 1.04
CA ALA A 226 -12.36 -16.46 1.94
C ALA A 226 -11.44 -16.40 3.17
N TYR A 227 -10.16 -16.05 2.98
CA TYR A 227 -9.21 -15.91 4.07
C TYR A 227 -9.52 -14.73 5.00
N LEU A 228 -9.91 -13.58 4.44
CA LEU A 228 -10.30 -12.39 5.20
C LEU A 228 -11.57 -12.62 6.05
N LEU A 229 -12.53 -13.42 5.56
CA LEU A 229 -13.74 -13.80 6.32
C LEU A 229 -13.52 -14.94 7.32
N ALA A 230 -12.56 -15.82 7.06
CA ALA A 230 -12.31 -16.98 7.91
C ALA A 230 -11.43 -16.67 9.13
N HIS A 231 -10.95 -15.43 9.28
CA HIS A 231 -9.90 -15.07 10.25
C HIS A 231 -8.73 -16.05 10.19
N ARG A 232 -8.30 -16.42 8.98
CA ARG A 232 -7.21 -17.37 8.77
C ARG A 232 -6.05 -16.72 8.04
N ARG A 233 -4.85 -17.20 8.35
CA ARG A 233 -3.63 -16.73 7.70
C ARG A 233 -3.62 -17.13 6.23
N LEU A 234 -3.29 -16.17 5.35
CA LEU A 234 -3.21 -16.40 3.91
C LEU A 234 -2.19 -17.52 3.59
N GLY A 235 -2.71 -18.63 3.08
CA GLY A 235 -1.94 -19.77 2.58
C GLY A 235 -1.85 -19.72 1.05
N LEU A 236 -0.71 -20.12 0.49
CA LEU A 236 -0.56 -20.28 -0.97
C LEU A 236 -1.23 -21.58 -1.46
N ASN A 237 -1.47 -22.53 -0.55
CA ASN A 237 -2.24 -23.75 -0.81
C ASN A 237 -3.56 -23.66 -0.03
N PRO A 238 -4.65 -23.23 -0.68
CA PRO A 238 -5.93 -23.13 0.00
C PRO A 238 -6.49 -24.53 0.29
N SER A 239 -6.83 -24.78 1.56
CA SER A 239 -7.53 -26.01 1.92
C SER A 239 -8.97 -25.94 1.41
N VAL A 240 -9.45 -27.03 0.79
CA VAL A 240 -10.85 -27.20 0.35
C VAL A 240 -11.84 -26.89 1.49
N THR A 241 -11.44 -27.15 2.73
CA THR A 241 -12.23 -26.84 3.94
C THR A 241 -12.52 -25.34 4.10
N VAL A 242 -11.56 -24.46 3.76
CA VAL A 242 -11.72 -23.00 3.87
C VAL A 242 -12.70 -22.50 2.82
N LEU A 243 -12.56 -22.99 1.58
CA LEU A 243 -13.50 -22.68 0.50
C LEU A 243 -14.92 -23.12 0.85
N TRP A 244 -15.09 -24.34 1.36
CA TRP A 244 -16.39 -24.85 1.77
C TRP A 244 -17.01 -24.03 2.91
N SER A 245 -16.19 -23.59 3.87
CA SER A 245 -16.64 -22.71 4.95
C SER A 245 -17.09 -21.34 4.44
N TYR A 246 -16.38 -20.77 3.47
CA TYR A 246 -16.72 -19.50 2.84
C TYR A 246 -18.01 -19.62 2.01
N TYR A 247 -18.11 -20.67 1.20
CA TYR A 247 -19.30 -20.98 0.41
C TYR A 247 -20.55 -21.13 1.30
N LYS A 248 -20.45 -21.88 2.41
CA LYS A 248 -21.53 -21.99 3.40
C LYS A 248 -21.94 -20.64 4.00
N LYS A 249 -20.96 -19.79 4.34
CA LYS A 249 -21.22 -18.43 4.88
C LYS A 249 -21.94 -17.53 3.87
N ILE A 250 -21.63 -17.64 2.58
CA ILE A 250 -22.36 -16.92 1.52
C ILE A 250 -23.82 -17.39 1.42
N LEU A 251 -24.06 -18.70 1.48
CA LEU A 251 -25.41 -19.27 1.40
C LEU A 251 -26.26 -18.96 2.63
N GLN A 252 -25.64 -18.71 3.79
CA GLN A 252 -26.33 -18.35 5.02
C GLN A 252 -25.72 -17.10 5.67
N PRO A 253 -25.96 -15.89 5.10
CA PRO A 253 -25.37 -14.64 5.61
C PRO A 253 -25.77 -14.31 7.06
N SER A 254 -26.86 -14.91 7.56
CA SER A 254 -27.32 -14.79 8.95
C SER A 254 -26.32 -15.37 9.97
N THR A 255 -25.46 -16.30 9.55
CA THR A 255 -24.44 -16.95 10.39
C THR A 255 -23.12 -16.18 10.49
N ILE A 256 -23.01 -15.03 9.81
CA ILE A 256 -21.81 -14.19 9.82
C ILE A 256 -21.80 -13.32 11.08
N GLU A 257 -20.83 -13.55 11.95
CA GLU A 257 -20.61 -12.77 13.18
C GLU A 257 -20.25 -11.30 12.86
N ASP A 258 -19.34 -11.06 11.91
CA ASP A 258 -18.92 -9.73 11.47
C ASP A 258 -19.56 -9.32 10.13
N LYS A 259 -20.84 -8.94 10.19
CA LYS A 259 -21.60 -8.47 9.03
C LYS A 259 -20.98 -7.24 8.36
N PRO A 260 -20.50 -6.21 9.09
CA PRO A 260 -19.87 -5.04 8.47
C PRO A 260 -18.67 -5.39 7.59
N ARG A 261 -17.80 -6.32 8.01
CA ARG A 261 -16.67 -6.75 7.17
C ARG A 261 -17.12 -7.51 5.94
N PHE A 262 -18.10 -8.39 6.08
CA PHE A 262 -18.67 -9.11 4.95
C PHE A 262 -19.20 -8.15 3.89
N ILE A 263 -19.94 -7.11 4.30
CA ILE A 263 -20.47 -6.08 3.40
C ILE A 263 -19.33 -5.32 2.73
N ALA A 264 -18.30 -4.92 3.48
CA ALA A 264 -17.14 -4.22 2.93
C ALA A 264 -16.41 -5.06 1.87
N ILE A 265 -16.19 -6.35 2.15
CA ILE A 265 -15.53 -7.28 1.21
C ILE A 265 -16.41 -7.53 -0.01
N LEU A 266 -17.72 -7.71 0.17
CA LEU A 266 -18.66 -7.88 -0.95
C LEU A 266 -18.65 -6.65 -1.86
N PHE A 267 -18.78 -5.45 -1.28
CA PHE A 267 -18.74 -4.18 -2.01
C PHE A 267 -17.42 -4.05 -2.78
N SER A 268 -16.29 -4.32 -2.11
CA SER A 268 -14.97 -4.24 -2.71
C SER A 268 -14.79 -5.21 -3.88
N ASN A 269 -15.27 -6.45 -3.76
CA ASN A 269 -15.22 -7.42 -4.85
C ASN A 269 -16.10 -7.02 -6.02
N VAL A 270 -17.36 -6.62 -5.77
CA VAL A 270 -18.29 -6.20 -6.84
C VAL A 270 -17.69 -5.07 -7.65
N PHE A 271 -17.16 -4.04 -6.98
CA PHE A 271 -16.55 -2.92 -7.68
C PHE A 271 -15.26 -3.32 -8.40
N SER A 272 -14.39 -4.10 -7.75
CA SER A 272 -13.12 -4.52 -8.36
C SER A 272 -13.35 -5.36 -9.62
N TRP A 273 -14.31 -6.29 -9.59
CA TRP A 273 -14.71 -7.08 -10.75
C TRP A 273 -15.33 -6.21 -11.85
N ALA A 274 -16.16 -5.23 -11.50
CA ALA A 274 -16.71 -4.30 -12.47
C ALA A 274 -15.59 -3.52 -13.20
N CYS A 275 -14.59 -3.00 -12.48
CA CYS A 275 -13.43 -2.33 -13.07
C CYS A 275 -12.61 -3.26 -13.96
N VAL A 276 -12.29 -4.46 -13.48
CA VAL A 276 -11.47 -5.42 -14.24
C VAL A 276 -12.18 -5.85 -15.52
N ILE A 277 -13.49 -6.14 -15.48
CA ILE A 277 -14.27 -6.51 -16.66
C ILE A 277 -14.35 -5.33 -17.64
N ALA A 278 -14.62 -4.12 -17.16
CA ALA A 278 -14.67 -2.93 -18.01
C ALA A 278 -13.33 -2.71 -18.73
N PHE A 279 -12.21 -2.77 -18.01
CA PHE A 279 -10.89 -2.65 -18.61
C PHE A 279 -10.53 -3.82 -19.52
N ALA A 280 -11.00 -5.04 -19.25
CA ALA A 280 -10.81 -6.17 -20.14
C ALA A 280 -11.52 -5.96 -21.48
N ILE A 281 -12.77 -5.49 -21.45
CA ILE A 281 -13.55 -5.18 -22.65
C ILE A 281 -12.86 -4.05 -23.44
N LEU A 282 -12.52 -2.94 -22.78
CA LEU A 282 -11.83 -1.81 -23.42
C LEU A 282 -10.43 -2.18 -23.91
N GLY A 283 -9.71 -3.01 -23.15
CA GLY A 283 -8.38 -3.50 -23.48
C GLY A 283 -8.37 -4.39 -24.72
N ILE A 284 -9.41 -5.22 -24.90
CA ILE A 284 -9.60 -6.05 -26.09
C ILE A 284 -10.08 -5.20 -27.27
N ALA A 285 -11.07 -4.32 -27.07
CA ALA A 285 -11.69 -3.54 -28.14
C ALA A 285 -10.77 -2.46 -28.73
N TYR A 286 -9.95 -1.82 -27.88
CA TYR A 286 -9.14 -0.65 -28.26
C TYR A 286 -7.64 -0.85 -28.04
N ASN A 287 -7.20 -2.08 -27.78
CA ASN A 287 -5.80 -2.42 -27.49
C ASN A 287 -5.19 -1.59 -26.33
N MET A 288 -6.01 -1.21 -25.36
CA MET A 288 -5.64 -0.39 -24.20
C MET A 288 -5.00 -1.20 -23.06
N SER A 289 -4.55 -2.44 -23.32
CA SER A 289 -3.84 -3.28 -22.34
C SER A 289 -2.62 -2.58 -21.71
N LYS A 290 -2.05 -1.59 -22.41
CA LYS A 290 -0.91 -0.79 -21.92
C LYS A 290 -1.23 0.09 -20.69
N ASN A 291 -2.51 0.34 -20.40
CA ASN A 291 -2.96 1.06 -19.21
C ASN A 291 -3.26 0.14 -18.02
N PHE A 292 -2.83 -1.12 -18.06
CA PHE A 292 -3.04 -2.10 -17.00
C PHE A 292 -2.51 -1.64 -15.64
N SER A 293 -1.38 -0.93 -15.60
CA SER A 293 -0.79 -0.41 -14.35
C SER A 293 -1.78 0.48 -13.58
N ASN A 294 -2.50 1.34 -14.29
CA ASN A 294 -3.51 2.23 -13.71
C ASN A 294 -4.71 1.44 -13.18
N LEU A 295 -5.15 0.40 -13.89
CA LEU A 295 -6.22 -0.50 -13.41
C LEU A 295 -5.83 -1.15 -12.09
N ILE A 296 -4.70 -1.85 -12.06
CA ILE A 296 -4.35 -2.64 -10.88
C ILE A 296 -4.04 -1.76 -9.68
N LEU A 297 -3.37 -0.61 -9.90
CA LEU A 297 -3.14 0.38 -8.85
C LEU A 297 -4.47 0.93 -8.31
N GLY A 298 -5.39 1.31 -9.19
CA GLY A 298 -6.72 1.81 -8.81
C GLY A 298 -7.53 0.78 -8.02
N VAL A 299 -7.52 -0.49 -8.45
CA VAL A 299 -8.19 -1.58 -7.73
C VAL A 299 -7.58 -1.78 -6.33
N ILE A 300 -6.25 -1.81 -6.19
CA ILE A 300 -5.60 -1.98 -4.88
C ILE A 300 -5.92 -0.80 -3.95
N ILE A 301 -5.80 0.44 -4.44
CA ILE A 301 -6.10 1.65 -3.67
C ILE A 301 -7.56 1.64 -3.22
N LEU A 302 -8.49 1.31 -4.10
CA LEU A 302 -9.91 1.24 -3.74
C LEU A 302 -10.18 0.19 -2.67
N ASN A 303 -9.65 -1.03 -2.83
CA ASN A 303 -9.82 -2.08 -1.82
C ASN A 303 -9.29 -1.62 -0.45
N PHE A 304 -8.16 -0.92 -0.46
CA PHE A 304 -7.61 -0.29 0.74
C PHE A 304 -8.56 0.78 1.32
N LEU A 305 -9.09 1.70 0.51
CA LEU A 305 -9.99 2.76 0.98
C LEU A 305 -11.28 2.19 1.57
N VAL A 306 -11.88 1.19 0.92
CA VAL A 306 -13.07 0.49 1.44
C VAL A 306 -12.76 -0.13 2.81
N TYR A 307 -11.60 -0.77 2.95
CA TYR A 307 -11.17 -1.34 4.23
C TYR A 307 -10.86 -0.27 5.29
N LEU A 308 -10.31 0.89 4.90
CA LEU A 308 -10.08 2.04 5.78
C LEU A 308 -11.39 2.63 6.31
N PHE A 309 -12.38 2.82 5.46
CA PHE A 309 -13.69 3.31 5.90
C PHE A 309 -14.41 2.30 6.78
N TYR A 310 -14.34 1.01 6.45
CA TYR A 310 -14.80 -0.06 7.34
C TYR A 310 -14.09 0.01 8.70
N TYR A 311 -12.76 0.18 8.71
CA TYR A 311 -11.97 0.25 9.93
C TYR A 311 -12.40 1.42 10.82
N ILE A 312 -12.59 2.60 10.23
CA ILE A 312 -13.05 3.81 10.94
C ILE A 312 -14.48 3.61 11.48
N ALA A 313 -15.38 3.05 10.67
CA ALA A 313 -16.76 2.78 11.09
C ALA A 313 -16.80 1.84 12.29
N MET A 314 -15.94 0.82 12.32
CA MET A 314 -15.85 -0.12 13.44
C MET A 314 -15.24 0.53 14.68
N LYS A 315 -14.22 1.40 14.55
CA LYS A 315 -13.72 2.20 15.68
C LYS A 315 -14.86 3.01 16.31
N ILE A 316 -15.63 3.72 15.50
CA ILE A 316 -16.77 4.53 15.98
C ILE A 316 -17.82 3.67 16.66
N LYS A 317 -18.16 2.51 16.07
CA LYS A 317 -19.13 1.55 16.63
C LYS A 317 -18.73 1.05 18.03
N TYR A 318 -17.44 0.80 18.26
CA TYR A 318 -16.92 0.34 19.55
C TYR A 318 -16.54 1.49 20.50
N GLY A 319 -16.86 2.75 20.16
CA GLY A 319 -16.57 3.91 21.01
C GLY A 319 -15.09 4.29 21.06
N GLU A 320 -14.27 3.77 20.15
CA GLU A 320 -12.86 4.15 20.01
C GLU A 320 -12.75 5.54 19.36
N LYS A 321 -11.80 6.36 19.83
CA LYS A 321 -11.72 7.77 19.43
C LYS A 321 -10.84 7.91 18.18
N VAL A 322 -11.38 8.59 17.17
CA VAL A 322 -10.58 9.09 16.03
C VAL A 322 -10.28 10.57 16.28
N TYR A 323 -9.02 10.89 16.54
CA TYR A 323 -8.61 12.26 16.86
C TYR A 323 -8.90 13.26 15.73
N ALA A 324 -9.21 14.51 16.09
CA ALA A 324 -9.55 15.57 15.14
C ALA A 324 -8.51 15.78 14.03
N PHE A 325 -7.22 15.67 14.35
CA PHE A 325 -6.15 15.85 13.36
C PHE A 325 -6.17 14.77 12.25
N ILE A 326 -6.71 13.57 12.52
CA ILE A 326 -6.89 12.53 11.48
C ILE A 326 -7.87 13.02 10.41
N TRP A 327 -8.94 13.70 10.82
CA TRP A 327 -9.90 14.29 9.90
C TRP A 327 -9.30 15.45 9.09
N VAL A 328 -8.42 16.25 9.71
CA VAL A 328 -7.63 17.26 8.98
C VAL A 328 -6.75 16.60 7.92
N LEU A 329 -6.06 15.51 8.27
CA LEU A 329 -5.26 14.75 7.30
C LEU A 329 -6.11 14.17 6.18
N PHE A 330 -7.36 13.74 6.45
CA PHE A 330 -8.29 13.30 5.41
C PHE A 330 -8.62 14.42 4.43
N VAL A 331 -8.91 15.63 4.92
CA VAL A 331 -9.18 16.78 4.06
C VAL A 331 -7.96 17.09 3.20
N VAL A 332 -6.77 17.16 3.80
CA VAL A 332 -5.51 17.38 3.06
C VAL A 332 -5.29 16.29 2.01
N MET A 333 -5.53 15.03 2.35
CA MET A 333 -5.41 13.90 1.43
C MET A 333 -6.36 14.05 0.23
N VAL A 334 -7.66 14.28 0.47
CA VAL A 334 -8.67 14.39 -0.59
C VAL A 334 -8.41 15.61 -1.47
N SER A 335 -8.07 16.77 -0.89
CA SER A 335 -7.72 17.96 -1.66
C SER A 335 -6.47 17.74 -2.52
N SER A 336 -5.44 17.12 -1.95
CA SER A 336 -4.19 16.85 -2.68
C SER A 336 -4.41 15.83 -3.80
N TRP A 337 -5.20 14.78 -3.57
CA TRP A 337 -5.55 13.83 -4.63
C TRP A 337 -6.41 14.46 -5.73
N GLY A 338 -7.38 15.30 -5.37
CA GLY A 338 -8.20 16.02 -6.35
C GLY A 338 -7.36 16.91 -7.26
N LEU A 339 -6.45 17.70 -6.67
CA LEU A 339 -5.51 18.53 -7.44
C LEU A 339 -4.52 17.67 -8.24
N GLY A 340 -4.02 16.59 -7.66
CA GLY A 340 -3.14 15.65 -8.35
C GLY A 340 -3.80 15.05 -9.59
N ILE A 341 -5.01 14.52 -9.46
CA ILE A 341 -5.78 13.97 -10.60
C ILE A 341 -6.01 15.05 -11.66
N TYR A 342 -6.40 16.27 -11.25
CA TYR A 342 -6.59 17.38 -12.18
C TYR A 342 -5.33 17.66 -13.02
N PHE A 343 -4.16 17.75 -12.40
CA PHE A 343 -2.91 18.01 -13.11
C PHE A 343 -2.41 16.79 -13.91
N PHE A 344 -2.66 15.57 -13.43
CA PHE A 344 -2.32 14.33 -14.12
C PHE A 344 -3.06 14.16 -15.45
N GLU A 345 -4.34 14.56 -15.50
CA GLU A 345 -5.18 14.50 -16.69
C GLU A 345 -4.82 15.54 -17.76
N ILE A 346 -3.90 16.47 -17.48
CA ILE A 346 -3.40 17.43 -18.46
C ILE A 346 -2.20 16.81 -19.20
N PRO A 347 -2.36 16.32 -20.44
CA PRO A 347 -1.28 15.65 -21.15
C PRO A 347 -0.22 16.65 -21.61
N VAL A 348 1.03 16.37 -21.25
CA VAL A 348 2.23 17.07 -21.75
C VAL A 348 3.10 16.16 -22.63
N THR A 349 3.01 14.85 -22.43
CA THR A 349 3.67 13.79 -23.19
C THR A 349 2.80 12.53 -23.20
N ASN A 350 3.00 11.64 -24.17
CA ASN A 350 2.38 10.31 -24.14
C ASN A 350 3.31 9.26 -24.77
N LYS A 351 3.87 8.41 -23.92
CA LYS A 351 4.78 7.30 -24.27
C LYS A 351 4.15 6.15 -25.06
N PHE A 352 2.83 6.17 -25.25
CA PHE A 352 2.11 5.16 -26.03
C PHE A 352 1.77 5.62 -27.44
N LEU A 353 1.97 6.91 -27.75
CA LEU A 353 1.86 7.47 -29.09
C LEU A 353 3.20 7.40 -29.83
N SER A 354 3.18 7.69 -31.13
CA SER A 354 4.41 7.95 -31.86
C SER A 354 5.13 9.18 -31.27
N PHE A 355 6.44 9.27 -31.51
CA PHE A 355 7.24 10.36 -30.98
C PHE A 355 6.76 11.74 -31.45
N ASP A 356 6.36 11.86 -32.71
CA ASP A 356 5.90 13.12 -33.30
C ASP A 356 4.50 13.51 -32.79
N GLU A 357 3.58 12.54 -32.64
CA GLU A 357 2.28 12.80 -32.00
C GLU A 357 2.44 13.22 -30.55
N SER A 358 3.35 12.61 -29.79
CA SER A 358 3.63 13.01 -28.41
C SER A 358 4.17 14.44 -28.32
N LYS A 359 4.93 14.92 -29.32
CA LYS A 359 5.45 16.30 -29.32
C LYS A 359 4.34 17.34 -29.48
N LEU A 360 3.25 17.00 -30.15
CA LEU A 360 2.09 17.89 -30.29
C LEU A 360 1.43 18.21 -28.94
N LEU A 361 1.61 17.33 -27.95
CA LEU A 361 1.10 17.51 -26.60
C LEU A 361 1.96 18.45 -25.73
N ASN A 362 3.18 18.79 -26.16
CA ASN A 362 4.10 19.58 -25.35
C ASN A 362 3.52 20.97 -25.03
N ARG A 363 3.68 21.40 -23.78
CA ARG A 363 3.16 22.65 -23.22
C ARG A 363 4.26 23.42 -22.49
N PRO A 364 4.19 24.76 -22.44
CA PRO A 364 5.13 25.55 -21.65
C PRO A 364 5.04 25.20 -20.16
N CYS A 365 6.07 25.56 -19.39
CA CYS A 365 6.07 25.42 -17.94
C CYS A 365 4.94 26.26 -17.31
N VAL A 366 4.42 25.79 -16.18
CA VAL A 366 3.27 26.42 -15.49
C VAL A 366 3.68 27.04 -14.17
N VAL A 367 4.59 26.40 -13.41
CA VAL A 367 4.99 26.85 -12.08
C VAL A 367 6.45 27.30 -12.11
N PHE A 368 6.69 28.55 -11.69
CA PHE A 368 8.00 29.22 -11.66
C PHE A 368 8.76 29.23 -13.00
N ASP A 369 8.05 29.08 -14.11
CA ASP A 369 8.66 28.86 -15.44
C ASP A 369 9.68 27.70 -15.46
N TYR A 370 9.46 26.71 -14.59
CA TYR A 370 10.38 25.60 -14.37
C TYR A 370 9.70 24.23 -14.36
N PHE A 371 8.51 24.14 -13.76
CA PHE A 371 7.77 22.88 -13.61
C PHE A 371 6.54 22.85 -14.54
N ASP A 372 6.30 21.71 -15.18
CA ASP A 372 5.10 21.48 -15.97
C ASP A 372 3.95 20.90 -15.11
N THR A 373 2.81 20.59 -15.73
CA THR A 373 1.65 20.05 -15.02
C THR A 373 1.91 18.67 -14.42
N HIS A 374 2.75 17.85 -15.05
CA HIS A 374 3.09 16.53 -14.53
C HIS A 374 4.00 16.65 -13.29
N ASP A 375 4.90 17.62 -13.29
CA ASP A 375 5.71 17.93 -12.10
C ASP A 375 4.86 18.41 -10.93
N VAL A 376 3.85 19.24 -11.20
CA VAL A 376 2.90 19.68 -10.17
C VAL A 376 2.07 18.52 -9.63
N TRP A 377 1.76 17.52 -10.45
CA TRP A 377 1.17 16.27 -9.97
C TRP A 377 2.07 15.58 -8.94
N HIS A 378 3.39 15.49 -9.15
CA HIS A 378 4.33 14.92 -8.14
C HIS A 378 4.26 15.63 -6.79
N PHE A 379 4.03 16.94 -6.77
CA PHE A 379 3.94 17.70 -5.53
C PHE A 379 2.70 17.30 -4.73
N PHE A 380 1.56 17.28 -5.39
CA PHE A 380 0.29 16.97 -4.75
C PHE A 380 0.14 15.48 -4.41
N SER A 381 0.62 14.58 -5.28
CA SER A 381 0.63 13.14 -5.00
C SER A 381 1.50 12.82 -3.78
N SER A 382 2.68 13.44 -3.65
CA SER A 382 3.55 13.26 -2.48
C SER A 382 2.87 13.69 -1.17
N ILE A 383 2.20 14.85 -1.16
CA ILE A 383 1.42 15.31 0.01
C ILE A 383 0.28 14.33 0.32
N GLY A 384 -0.42 13.85 -0.71
CA GLY A 384 -1.48 12.86 -0.57
C GLY A 384 -0.98 11.54 0.03
N LEU A 385 0.15 11.02 -0.46
CA LEU A 385 0.79 9.80 0.03
C LEU A 385 1.25 9.96 1.49
N PHE A 386 1.90 11.07 1.83
CA PHE A 386 2.28 11.36 3.21
C PHE A 386 1.06 11.40 4.15
N SER A 387 -0.03 12.02 3.68
CA SER A 387 -1.27 12.15 4.46
C SER A 387 -1.93 10.79 4.71
N ILE A 388 -2.08 9.95 3.69
CA ILE A 388 -2.69 8.62 3.88
C ILE A 388 -1.84 7.70 4.77
N MET A 389 -0.51 7.74 4.63
CA MET A 389 0.39 6.99 5.51
C MET A 389 0.27 7.46 6.96
N SER A 390 0.20 8.77 7.16
CA SER A 390 0.01 9.38 8.47
C SER A 390 -1.33 8.98 9.08
N ILE A 391 -2.42 8.99 8.31
CA ILE A 391 -3.73 8.49 8.76
C ILE A 391 -3.60 7.04 9.26
N VAL A 392 -3.05 6.14 8.44
CA VAL A 392 -2.87 4.73 8.83
C VAL A 392 -2.01 4.59 10.08
N TYR A 393 -0.94 5.37 10.22
CA TYR A 393 -0.08 5.32 11.40
C TYR A 393 -0.79 5.82 12.68
N PHE A 394 -1.46 6.96 12.59
CA PHE A 394 -1.97 7.68 13.74
C PHE A 394 -3.39 7.26 14.20
N ILE A 395 -4.15 6.54 13.37
CA ILE A 395 -5.57 6.22 13.61
C ILE A 395 -5.86 5.48 14.94
N ASP A 396 -4.89 4.77 15.52
CA ASP A 396 -5.05 4.03 16.81
C ASP A 396 -4.24 4.62 17.96
N PHE A 397 -3.85 5.89 17.87
CA PHE A 397 -3.10 6.52 18.97
C PHE A 397 -3.91 6.62 20.26
N ASP A 398 -5.24 6.57 20.18
CA ASP A 398 -6.15 6.53 21.33
C ASP A 398 -5.97 5.26 22.17
N LEU A 399 -5.58 4.16 21.53
CA LEU A 399 -5.46 2.85 22.17
C LEU A 399 -4.13 2.61 22.88
N ARG A 400 -3.13 3.50 22.75
CA ARG A 400 -1.76 3.27 23.26
C ARG A 400 -1.67 2.92 24.75
N LYS A 401 -2.62 3.41 25.56
CA LYS A 401 -2.68 3.17 27.01
C LYS A 401 -3.79 2.20 27.41
N VAL A 402 -4.54 1.65 26.44
CA VAL A 402 -5.64 0.71 26.70
C VAL A 402 -5.06 -0.70 26.84
N PRO A 403 -5.41 -1.47 27.88
CA PRO A 403 -4.99 -2.87 27.99
C PRO A 403 -5.39 -3.65 26.73
N ARG A 404 -4.45 -4.38 26.15
CA ARG A 404 -4.62 -5.08 24.87
C ARG A 404 -5.77 -6.08 24.88
N SER A 405 -6.05 -6.69 26.04
CA SER A 405 -7.17 -7.60 26.25
C SER A 405 -8.55 -6.94 26.11
N LEU A 406 -8.63 -5.62 26.27
CA LEU A 406 -9.87 -4.84 26.13
C LEU A 406 -10.06 -4.25 24.73
N ILE A 407 -9.06 -4.39 23.85
CA ILE A 407 -9.12 -3.84 22.50
C ILE A 407 -9.92 -4.80 21.61
N HIS A 408 -11.01 -4.31 21.03
CA HIS A 408 -11.85 -5.10 20.15
C HIS A 408 -11.11 -5.47 18.85
N VAL A 409 -11.20 -6.75 18.49
CA VAL A 409 -10.76 -7.27 17.19
C VAL A 409 -11.99 -7.34 16.30
N PHE A 410 -11.99 -6.56 15.23
CA PHE A 410 -13.06 -6.55 14.26
C PHE A 410 -12.60 -6.83 12.87
#